data_AF-A0AAP0BG80-F1
#
_entry.id   AF-A0AAP0BG80-F1
#
_cell.length_a   1.000
_cell.length_b   1.000
_cell.length_c   1.000
_cell.angle_alpha   90.00
_cell.angle_beta   90.00
_cell.angle_gamma   90.00
#
_symmetry.space_group_name_H-M   'P 1'
#
loop_
_entity.id
_entity.type
_entity.pdbx_description
1 polymer ?
#
loop_
_entity_poly.entity_id
_entity_poly.type
_entity_poly.pdbx_seq_one_letter_code
_entity_poly.pdbx_strand_id
1 'polypeptide(L)'
;MCFEQPKSWAKWSPLAEWWYNTTYHSAIKMTPYEAVYGQEPALYVPYISGTTQVEEVDRSLEARERVISLLKLNQAHAQNRMQVMADRNRREKTL
;
A
#
# COMPACT_ATOMS: atom_id res chain seq x y z
N MET A 1 5.29 4.74 8.00
CA MET A 1 4.55 6.03 7.91
C MET A 1 4.29 6.69 9.26
N CYS A 2 3.58 6.06 10.21
CA CYS A 2 3.35 6.66 11.54
C CYS A 2 4.65 6.96 12.31
N PHE A 3 5.67 6.12 12.14
CA PHE A 3 6.98 6.31 12.77
C PHE A 3 7.94 7.19 11.95
N GLU A 4 7.72 7.32 10.64
CA GLU A 4 8.64 8.06 9.77
C GLU A 4 8.24 9.54 9.61
N GLN A 5 6.94 9.83 9.60
CA GLN A 5 6.44 11.21 9.57
C GLN A 5 5.21 11.38 10.49
N PRO A 6 5.39 11.30 11.82
CA PRO A 6 4.27 11.38 12.77
C PRO A 6 3.48 12.69 12.69
N LYS A 7 4.13 13.81 12.31
CA LYS A 7 3.46 15.12 12.21
C LYS A 7 2.58 15.27 10.97
N SER A 8 2.85 14.53 9.90
CA SER A 8 2.09 14.61 8.64
C SER A 8 1.18 13.39 8.43
N TRP A 9 1.18 12.42 9.34
CA TRP A 9 0.38 11.19 9.29
C TRP A 9 -1.07 11.44 8.88
N ALA A 10 -1.75 12.41 9.53
CA ALA A 10 -3.17 12.67 9.28
C ALA A 10 -3.43 13.09 7.82
N LYS A 11 -2.51 13.84 7.20
CA LYS A 11 -2.57 14.23 5.79
C LYS A 11 -2.55 13.01 4.85
N TRP A 12 -1.84 11.96 5.25
CA TRP A 12 -1.64 10.77 4.44
C TRP A 12 -2.58 9.61 4.78
N SER A 13 -3.38 9.73 5.85
CA SER A 13 -4.33 8.69 6.26
C SER A 13 -5.31 8.29 5.16
N PRO A 14 -5.95 9.24 4.41
CA PRO A 14 -6.84 8.86 3.32
C PRO A 14 -6.15 8.06 2.22
N LEU A 15 -4.87 8.35 1.96
CA LEU A 15 -4.08 7.64 0.95
C LEU A 15 -3.73 6.22 1.41
N ALA A 16 -3.41 6.05 2.70
CA ALA A 16 -3.18 4.74 3.29
C ALA A 16 -4.44 3.87 3.28
N GLU A 17 -5.60 4.46 3.60
CA GLU A 17 -6.90 3.79 3.53
C GLU A 17 -7.25 3.37 2.10
N TRP A 18 -7.17 4.29 1.15
CA TRP A 18 -7.39 3.99 -0.27
C TRP A 18 -6.50 2.83 -0.71
N TRP A 19 -5.20 2.92 -0.43
CA TRP A 19 -4.24 1.89 -0.83
C TRP A 19 -4.53 0.53 -0.18
N TYR A 20 -4.94 0.49 1.09
CA TYR A 20 -5.35 -0.74 1.78
C TYR A 20 -6.57 -1.38 1.11
N ASN A 21 -7.56 -0.55 0.73
CA ASN A 21 -8.80 -1.00 0.12
C ASN A 21 -8.64 -1.49 -1.32
N THR A 22 -7.68 -0.94 -2.09
CA THR A 22 -7.48 -1.27 -3.51
C THR A 22 -6.33 -2.25 -3.77
N THR A 23 -5.59 -2.65 -2.74
CA THR A 23 -4.52 -3.66 -2.87
C THR A 23 -5.10 -5.07 -2.66
N TYR A 24 -4.53 -6.09 -3.28
CA TYR A 24 -4.96 -7.48 -3.12
C TYR A 24 -4.61 -8.05 -1.73
N HIS A 25 -5.56 -8.76 -1.11
CA HIS A 25 -5.36 -9.44 0.18
C HIS A 25 -5.47 -10.95 0.02
N SER A 26 -4.41 -11.67 0.36
CA SER A 26 -4.33 -13.14 0.22
C SER A 26 -5.35 -13.90 1.07
N ALA A 27 -5.76 -13.34 2.22
CA ALA A 27 -6.71 -13.96 3.13
C ALA A 27 -8.13 -14.07 2.54
N ILE A 28 -8.58 -13.03 1.82
CA ILE A 28 -9.90 -12.97 1.18
C ILE A 28 -9.84 -13.23 -0.33
N LYS A 29 -8.63 -13.35 -0.89
CA LYS A 29 -8.35 -13.58 -2.31
C LYS A 29 -8.95 -12.53 -3.26
N MET A 30 -9.09 -11.30 -2.77
CA MET A 30 -9.62 -10.14 -3.50
C MET A 30 -9.17 -8.85 -2.80
N THR A 31 -9.49 -7.70 -3.36
CA THR A 31 -9.32 -6.42 -2.67
C THR A 31 -10.49 -6.17 -1.69
N PRO A 32 -10.28 -5.49 -0.55
CA PRO A 32 -11.39 -5.11 0.33
C PRO A 32 -12.45 -4.27 -0.38
N TYR A 33 -12.04 -3.46 -1.37
CA TYR A 33 -12.95 -2.74 -2.25
C TYR A 33 -13.86 -3.69 -3.05
N GLU A 34 -13.30 -4.71 -3.70
CA GLU A 34 -14.07 -5.75 -4.38
C GLU A 34 -15.03 -6.47 -3.43
N ALA A 35 -14.56 -6.79 -2.22
CA ALA A 35 -15.39 -7.47 -1.23
C ALA A 35 -16.64 -6.66 -0.82
N VAL A 36 -16.53 -5.33 -0.80
CA VAL A 36 -17.62 -4.43 -0.40
C VAL A 36 -18.53 -4.08 -1.58
N TYR A 37 -17.95 -3.81 -2.75
CA TYR A 37 -18.69 -3.23 -3.89
C TYR A 37 -18.96 -4.23 -5.03
N GLY A 38 -18.36 -5.41 -5.00
CA GLY A 38 -18.51 -6.42 -6.05
C GLY A 38 -17.88 -6.06 -7.40
N GLN A 39 -16.99 -5.07 -7.43
CA GLN A 39 -16.29 -4.62 -8.64
C GLN A 39 -14.81 -4.34 -8.34
N GLU A 40 -13.95 -4.51 -9.34
CA GLU A 40 -12.52 -4.22 -9.22
C GLU A 40 -12.26 -2.72 -8.99
N PRO A 41 -11.27 -2.35 -8.16
CA PRO A 41 -10.90 -0.95 -8.00
C PRO A 41 -10.27 -0.40 -9.28
N ALA A 42 -10.41 0.91 -9.49
CA ALA A 42 -9.74 1.57 -10.61
C ALA A 42 -8.23 1.36 -10.57
N LEU A 43 -7.63 1.07 -11.73
CA LEU A 43 -6.18 0.86 -11.86
C LEU A 43 -5.41 2.11 -11.44
N TYR A 44 -4.43 1.91 -10.58
CA TYR A 44 -3.51 2.97 -10.18
C TYR A 44 -2.52 3.28 -11.30
N VAL A 45 -2.52 4.53 -11.77
CA VAL A 45 -1.52 5.06 -12.71
C VAL A 45 -0.54 5.93 -11.93
N PRO A 46 0.75 5.53 -11.82
CA PRO A 46 1.76 6.33 -11.15
C PRO A 46 1.93 7.69 -11.84
N TYR A 47 2.09 8.74 -11.04
CA TYR A 47 2.43 10.06 -11.58
C TYR A 47 3.86 10.08 -12.14
N ILE A 48 4.04 10.79 -13.25
CA ILE A 48 5.35 11.05 -13.87
C ILE A 48 5.68 12.53 -13.65
N SER A 49 6.81 12.81 -13.01
CA SER A 49 7.28 14.18 -12.73
C SER A 49 7.31 15.04 -14.00
N GLY A 50 6.85 16.29 -13.89
CA GLY A 50 6.81 17.25 -14.99
C GLY A 50 5.66 17.08 -15.98
N THR A 51 4.71 16.17 -15.73
CA THR A 51 3.51 16.04 -16.60
C THR A 51 2.47 17.13 -16.35
N THR A 52 2.50 17.79 -15.19
CA THR A 52 1.72 19.00 -14.94
C THR A 52 2.56 20.26 -15.12
N GLN A 53 1.95 21.30 -15.68
CA GLN A 53 2.59 22.62 -15.83
C GLN A 53 2.52 23.46 -14.55
N VAL A 54 1.75 23.01 -13.54
CA VAL A 54 1.57 23.73 -12.28
C VAL A 54 2.52 23.17 -11.23
N GLU A 55 3.56 23.92 -10.89
CA GLU A 55 4.64 23.48 -10.00
C GLU A 55 4.13 22.96 -8.63
N GLU A 56 3.14 23.63 -8.04
CA GLU A 56 2.58 23.20 -6.76
C GLU A 56 1.90 21.83 -6.85
N VAL A 57 1.18 21.58 -7.95
CA VAL A 57 0.53 20.29 -8.22
C VAL A 57 1.58 19.22 -8.43
N ASP A 58 2.65 19.51 -9.19
CA ASP A 58 3.76 18.60 -9.44
C ASP A 58 4.39 18.12 -8.12
N ARG A 59 4.80 19.07 -7.26
CA ARG A 59 5.37 18.77 -5.95
C ARG A 59 4.44 17.92 -5.08
N SER A 60 3.14 18.20 -5.14
CA SER A 60 2.14 17.47 -4.35
C SER A 60 1.97 16.02 -4.81
N LEU A 61 1.98 15.78 -6.13
CA LEU A 61 1.85 14.45 -6.72
C LEU A 61 3.11 13.63 -6.50
N GLU A 62 4.29 14.23 -6.63
CA GLU A 62 5.54 13.55 -6.26
C GLU A 62 5.59 13.14 -4.79
N ALA A 63 5.11 14.00 -3.89
CA ALA A 63 5.01 13.67 -2.47
C ALA A 63 4.08 12.47 -2.24
N ARG A 64 2.97 12.39 -2.97
CA ARG A 64 2.05 11.24 -2.96
C ARG A 64 2.75 9.96 -3.42
N GLU A 65 3.50 10.00 -4.52
CA GLU A 65 4.24 8.83 -5.04
C GLU A 65 5.29 8.31 -4.04
N ARG A 66 5.99 9.22 -3.35
CA ARG A 66 6.95 8.85 -2.29
C ARG A 66 6.26 8.11 -1.15
N VAL A 67 5.07 8.57 -0.73
CA VAL A 67 4.30 7.93 0.35
C VAL A 67 3.77 6.56 -0.07
N ILE A 68 3.28 6.42 -1.29
CA ILE A 68 2.83 5.12 -1.83
C ILE A 68 3.98 4.13 -1.90
N SER A 69 5.17 4.59 -2.30
CA SER A 69 6.38 3.75 -2.33
C SER A 69 6.74 3.26 -0.93
N LEU A 70 6.65 4.13 0.07
CA LEU A 70 6.87 3.78 1.47
C LEU A 70 5.81 2.80 2.01
N LEU A 71 4.54 2.92 1.60
CA LEU A 71 3.50 1.95 1.95
C LEU A 71 3.82 0.55 1.43
N LYS A 72 4.17 0.44 0.14
CA LYS A 72 4.54 -0.82 -0.51
C LYS A 72 5.71 -1.49 0.20
N LEU A 73 6.75 -0.72 0.52
CA LEU A 73 7.90 -1.23 1.27
C LEU A 73 7.49 -1.76 2.65
N ASN A 74 6.70 -0.99 3.41
CA ASN A 74 6.24 -1.41 4.73
C ASN A 74 5.36 -2.66 4.69
N GLN A 75 4.51 -2.80 3.67
CA GLN A 75 3.71 -4.01 3.47
C GLN A 75 4.59 -5.22 3.18
N ALA A 76 5.56 -5.09 2.28
CA ALA A 76 6.49 -6.18 1.96
C ALA A 76 7.24 -6.64 3.23
N HIS A 77 7.70 -5.70 4.05
CA HIS A 77 8.31 -6.02 5.33
C HIS A 77 7.33 -6.72 6.29
N ALA A 78 6.07 -6.27 6.36
CA ALA A 78 5.06 -6.91 7.20
C ALA A 78 4.74 -8.34 6.76
N GLN A 79 4.58 -8.55 5.45
CA GLN A 79 4.34 -9.87 4.87
C GLN A 79 5.51 -10.82 5.13
N ASN A 80 6.75 -10.34 4.96
CA ASN A 80 7.95 -11.12 5.27
C ASN A 80 7.98 -11.53 6.75
N ARG A 81 7.73 -10.60 7.69
CA ARG A 81 7.65 -10.92 9.12
C ARG A 81 6.58 -11.96 9.43
N MET A 82 5.41 -11.84 8.82
CA MET A 82 4.31 -12.81 8.99
C MET A 82 4.71 -14.19 8.46
N GLN A 83 5.38 -14.25 7.31
CA GLN A 83 5.87 -15.50 6.72
C GLN A 83 6.90 -16.16 7.63
N VAL A 84 7.94 -15.43 8.06
CA VAL A 84 8.96 -15.95 8.98
C VAL A 84 8.34 -16.47 10.27
N MET A 85 7.36 -15.75 10.83
CA MET A 85 6.67 -16.18 12.04
C MET A 85 5.81 -17.44 11.82
N ALA A 86 5.14 -17.54 10.67
CA ALA A 86 4.35 -18.72 10.31
C ALA A 86 5.23 -19.95 10.07
N ASP A 87 6.36 -19.77 9.39
CA ASP A 87 7.30 -20.84 9.04
C ASP A 87 8.05 -21.36 10.28
N ARG A 88 8.28 -20.53 11.30
CA ARG A 88 8.94 -20.92 12.57
C ARG A 88 8.31 -22.15 13.24
N ASN A 89 6.99 -22.31 13.12
CA ASN A 89 6.26 -23.43 13.71
C ASN A 89 5.88 -24.52 12.70
N ARG A 90 6.25 -24.35 11.42
CA ARG A 90 5.94 -25.30 10.35
C ARG A 90 7.02 -26.39 10.34
N ARG A 91 6.61 -27.66 10.43
CA ARG A 91 7.49 -28.81 10.24
C ARG A 91 7.24 -29.38 8.85
N GLU A 92 8.29 -29.58 8.07
CA GLU A 92 8.15 -30.31 6.82
C GLU A 92 7.73 -31.75 7.12
N LYS A 93 6.65 -32.19 6.49
CA LYS A 93 6.30 -33.61 6.42
C LYS A 93 6.70 -34.09 5.05
N THR A 94 7.80 -34.83 4.99
CA THR A 94 8.16 -35.63 3.82
C THR A 94 7.18 -36.82 3.74
N LEU A 95 6.56 -37.02 2.58
CA LEU A 95 5.77 -38.22 2.29
C LEU A 95 6.69 -39.41 2.01
#